data_AF-A7S336-F1
#
_entry.id   AF-A7S336-F1
#
_cell.length_a   1.000
_cell.length_b   1.000
_cell.length_c   1.000
_cell.angle_alpha   90.00
_cell.angle_beta   90.00
_cell.angle_gamma   90.00
#
_symmetry.space_group_name_H-M   'P 1'
#
loop_
_entity.id
_entity.type
_entity.pdbx_description
1 polymer ?
#
loop_
_entity_poly.entity_id
_entity_poly.type
_entity_poly.pdbx_seq_one_letter_code
_entity_poly.pdbx_strand_id
1 'polypeptide(L)'
;MDVKKQSLVLFFIFCQVVNTTVDAAKRAKVTSELLEKKRDELLSSFVDGHLANEVSTQGSRVRRYVQRPDWTKHPLFPLYPIDYTVCKNNDREEKFGLCKIWKDLGFCRKRKYIMKKFCQKECGLCKALAPPICQSTTYGCCWDNTIAEGPNGQGCPACYDRYPHTCKQFDDYCIKPGRNGRFIRYHCFNSCGRCAMQAGYAAKNHRA
;
A
#
# COMPACT_ATOMS: atom_id res chain seq x y z
N MET A 1 -41.09 -21.04 -66.85
CA MET A 1 -40.63 -20.02 -65.89
C MET A 1 -39.47 -20.61 -65.10
N ASP A 2 -38.37 -19.88 -65.02
CA ASP A 2 -37.01 -20.43 -64.91
C ASP A 2 -36.51 -20.45 -63.45
N VAL A 3 -36.74 -21.56 -62.74
CA VAL A 3 -36.44 -21.75 -61.31
C VAL A 3 -34.96 -21.50 -60.99
N LYS A 4 -34.06 -21.71 -61.97
CA LYS A 4 -32.62 -21.44 -61.82
C LYS A 4 -32.30 -19.95 -61.68
N LYS A 5 -33.05 -19.05 -62.33
CA LYS A 5 -32.85 -17.60 -62.20
C LYS A 5 -33.26 -17.09 -60.83
N GLN A 6 -34.34 -17.63 -60.23
CA GLN A 6 -34.75 -17.24 -58.88
C GLN A 6 -33.74 -17.66 -57.81
N SER A 7 -33.13 -18.85 -57.95
CA SER A 7 -32.11 -19.34 -57.01
C SER A 7 -30.84 -18.47 -57.01
N LEU A 8 -30.39 -18.02 -58.19
CA LEU A 8 -29.24 -17.14 -58.34
C LEU A 8 -29.47 -15.75 -57.71
N VAL A 9 -30.66 -15.19 -57.87
CA VAL A 9 -31.02 -13.89 -57.27
C VAL A 9 -31.05 -13.97 -55.74
N LEU A 10 -31.63 -15.04 -55.17
CA LEU A 10 -31.65 -15.26 -53.72
C LEU A 10 -30.24 -15.44 -53.15
N PHE A 11 -29.35 -16.14 -53.85
CA PHE A 11 -27.96 -16.34 -53.43
C PHE A 11 -27.18 -15.02 -53.41
N PHE A 12 -27.36 -14.17 -54.43
CA PHE A 12 -26.74 -12.84 -54.48
C PHE A 12 -27.22 -11.94 -53.35
N ILE A 13 -28.53 -11.93 -53.07
CA ILE A 13 -29.10 -11.16 -51.95
C ILE A 13 -28.53 -11.68 -50.62
N PHE A 14 -28.45 -12.99 -50.43
CA PHE A 14 -27.89 -13.58 -49.21
C PHE A 14 -26.42 -13.20 -49.00
N CYS A 15 -25.59 -13.24 -50.05
CA CYS A 15 -24.19 -12.80 -49.95
C CYS A 15 -24.06 -11.31 -49.60
N GLN A 16 -24.92 -10.43 -50.12
CA GLN A 16 -24.90 -9.01 -49.76
C GLN A 16 -25.30 -8.79 -48.30
N VAL A 17 -26.32 -9.50 -47.81
CA VAL A 17 -26.73 -9.45 -46.40
C VAL A 17 -25.63 -9.97 -45.47
N VAL A 18 -24.99 -11.09 -45.81
CA VAL A 18 -23.90 -11.63 -44.99
C VAL A 18 -22.70 -10.67 -44.94
N ASN A 19 -22.26 -10.11 -46.08
CA ASN A 19 -21.13 -9.17 -46.10
C ASN A 19 -21.39 -7.91 -45.26
N THR A 20 -22.60 -7.34 -45.33
CA THR A 20 -22.97 -6.15 -44.55
C THR A 20 -22.98 -6.40 -43.04
N THR A 21 -23.40 -7.59 -42.59
CA THR A 21 -23.36 -7.94 -41.16
C THR A 21 -21.93 -8.14 -40.63
N VAL A 22 -21.03 -8.72 -41.43
CA VAL A 22 -19.62 -8.91 -41.04
C VAL A 22 -18.89 -7.57 -40.92
N ASP A 23 -19.14 -6.63 -41.83
CA ASP A 23 -18.53 -5.31 -41.78
C ASP A 23 -19.02 -4.47 -40.59
N ALA A 24 -20.30 -4.59 -40.22
CA ALA A 24 -20.84 -3.96 -39.02
C ALA A 24 -20.17 -4.48 -37.74
N ALA A 25 -19.97 -5.80 -37.63
CA ALA A 25 -19.30 -6.42 -36.48
C ALA A 25 -17.83 -6.01 -36.37
N LYS A 26 -17.10 -5.93 -37.50
CA LYS A 26 -15.71 -5.44 -37.51
C LYS A 26 -15.62 -3.98 -37.08
N ARG A 27 -16.50 -3.10 -37.57
CA ARG A 27 -16.53 -1.69 -37.17
C ARG A 27 -16.84 -1.54 -35.68
N ALA A 28 -17.80 -2.30 -35.15
CA ALA A 28 -18.14 -2.28 -33.73
C ALA A 28 -16.94 -2.64 -32.83
N LYS A 29 -16.18 -3.67 -33.21
CA LYS A 29 -14.97 -4.11 -32.47
C LYS A 29 -13.86 -3.05 -32.50
N VAL A 30 -13.62 -2.41 -33.65
CA VAL A 30 -12.63 -1.32 -33.76
C VAL A 30 -13.05 -0.11 -32.93
N THR A 31 -14.34 0.24 -32.93
CA THR A 31 -14.84 1.35 -32.11
C THR A 31 -14.73 1.08 -30.61
N SER A 32 -14.96 -0.15 -30.14
CA SER A 32 -14.80 -0.49 -28.72
C SER A 32 -13.33 -0.43 -28.29
N GLU A 33 -12.39 -0.94 -29.09
CA GLU A 33 -10.96 -0.87 -28.80
C GLU A 33 -10.44 0.58 -28.77
N LEU A 34 -10.93 1.44 -29.67
CA LEU A 34 -10.58 2.86 -29.68
C LEU A 34 -11.14 3.61 -28.45
N LEU A 35 -12.35 3.27 -28.02
CA LEU A 35 -12.98 3.83 -26.82
C LEU A 35 -12.21 3.45 -25.56
N GLU A 36 -11.77 2.19 -25.45
CA GLU A 36 -10.92 1.75 -24.35
C GLU A 36 -9.56 2.46 -24.35
N LYS A 37 -8.94 2.61 -25.53
CA LYS A 37 -7.66 3.34 -25.65
C LYS A 37 -7.78 4.81 -25.24
N LYS A 38 -8.87 5.48 -25.65
CA LYS A 38 -9.14 6.87 -25.23
C LYS A 38 -9.44 6.97 -23.74
N ARG A 39 -10.15 5.99 -23.17
CA ARG A 39 -10.42 5.92 -21.73
C ARG A 39 -9.11 5.75 -20.95
N ASP A 40 -8.21 4.90 -21.43
CA ASP A 40 -6.87 4.71 -20.85
C ASP A 40 -6.03 5.98 -20.92
N GLU A 41 -6.05 6.70 -22.05
CA GLU A 41 -5.36 8.00 -22.20
C GLU A 41 -5.93 9.06 -21.24
N LEU A 42 -7.24 9.10 -21.05
CA LEU A 42 -7.89 10.04 -20.13
C LEU A 42 -7.58 9.72 -18.66
N LEU A 43 -7.59 8.43 -18.30
CA LEU A 43 -7.19 7.98 -16.96
C LEU A 43 -5.71 8.22 -16.70
N SER A 44 -4.87 8.00 -17.71
CA SER A 44 -3.45 8.32 -17.69
C SER A 44 -3.21 9.80 -17.43
N SER A 45 -3.87 10.69 -18.18
CA SER A 45 -3.70 12.13 -18.02
C SER A 45 -4.22 12.65 -16.68
N PHE A 46 -5.31 12.07 -16.14
CA PHE A 46 -5.79 12.39 -14.79
C PHE A 46 -4.78 12.01 -13.71
N VAL A 47 -4.18 10.83 -13.82
CA VAL A 47 -3.14 10.34 -12.89
C VAL A 47 -1.87 11.20 -12.98
N ASP A 48 -1.45 11.56 -14.20
CA ASP A 48 -0.27 12.38 -14.45
C ASP A 48 -0.49 13.85 -13.99
N GLY A 49 -1.69 14.39 -14.16
CA GLY A 49 -2.07 15.71 -13.65
C GLY A 49 -2.05 15.80 -12.13
N HIS A 50 -2.42 14.71 -11.43
CA HIS A 50 -2.28 14.62 -9.98
C HIS A 50 -0.80 14.68 -9.53
N LEU A 51 0.13 14.10 -10.30
CA LEU A 51 1.57 14.21 -10.04
C LEU A 51 2.08 15.64 -10.25
N ALA A 52 1.65 16.30 -11.34
CA ALA A 52 2.12 17.64 -11.69
C ALA A 52 1.74 18.71 -10.64
N ASN A 53 0.54 18.59 -10.05
CA ASN A 53 0.08 19.50 -8.99
C ASN A 53 0.86 19.33 -7.67
N GLU A 54 1.33 18.12 -7.35
CA GLU A 54 2.22 17.91 -6.20
C GLU A 54 3.60 18.56 -6.40
N VAL A 55 4.10 18.59 -7.64
CA VAL A 55 5.39 19.22 -7.97
C VAL A 55 5.27 20.76 -8.00
N SER A 56 4.16 21.30 -8.50
CA SER A 56 3.92 22.75 -8.61
C SER A 56 3.91 23.47 -7.25
N THR A 57 3.40 22.82 -6.20
CA THR A 57 3.36 23.41 -4.84
C THR A 57 4.74 23.52 -4.17
N GLN A 58 5.82 23.01 -4.78
CA GLN A 58 7.20 23.15 -4.30
C GLN A 58 7.93 24.39 -4.85
N GLY A 59 7.31 25.16 -5.75
CA GLY A 59 7.96 26.28 -6.46
C GLY A 59 8.20 27.57 -5.65
N SER A 60 7.77 27.67 -4.39
CA SER A 60 7.82 28.93 -3.63
C SER A 60 8.70 28.80 -2.38
N ARG A 61 9.94 29.32 -2.50
CA ARG A 61 11.01 29.47 -1.47
C ARG A 61 11.78 28.18 -1.14
N VAL A 62 12.95 28.03 -1.75
CA VAL A 62 14.01 27.09 -1.34
C VAL A 62 14.57 27.50 0.03
N ARG A 63 13.80 27.28 1.11
CA ARG A 63 14.43 27.03 2.40
C ARG A 63 15.16 25.70 2.24
N ARG A 64 16.46 25.66 2.52
CA ARG A 64 17.23 24.40 2.68
C ARG A 64 16.56 23.61 3.81
N TYR A 65 15.52 22.86 3.46
CA TYR A 65 14.93 21.88 4.35
C TYR A 65 15.97 20.79 4.43
N VAL A 66 16.75 20.78 5.51
CA VAL A 66 17.60 19.64 5.87
C VAL A 66 16.67 18.43 5.76
N GLN A 67 16.96 17.54 4.81
CA GLN A 67 16.15 16.35 4.61
C GLN A 67 16.13 15.62 5.94
N ARG A 68 14.95 15.54 6.54
CA ARG A 68 14.82 14.91 7.84
C ARG A 68 15.15 13.43 7.69
N PRO A 69 15.89 12.83 8.63
CA PRO A 69 16.21 11.41 8.58
C PRO A 69 14.96 10.59 8.36
N ASP A 70 15.05 9.63 7.45
CA ASP A 70 13.98 8.67 7.20
C ASP A 70 13.85 7.75 8.41
N TRP A 71 12.83 8.00 9.22
CA TRP A 71 12.56 7.24 10.45
C TRP A 71 12.32 5.75 10.20
N THR A 72 11.94 5.34 8.99
CA THR A 72 11.79 3.92 8.65
C THR A 72 13.12 3.17 8.66
N LYS A 73 14.25 3.89 8.64
CA LYS A 73 15.60 3.34 8.73
C LYS A 73 16.17 3.34 10.15
N HIS A 74 15.38 3.75 11.15
CA HIS A 74 15.84 3.70 12.53
C HIS A 74 16.10 2.24 12.94
N PRO A 75 17.20 1.91 13.63
CA PRO A 75 17.58 0.52 13.93
C PRO A 75 16.50 -0.23 14.74
N LEU A 76 15.76 0.50 15.55
CA LEU A 76 14.67 -0.05 16.35
C LEU A 76 13.32 -0.11 15.57
N PHE A 77 13.21 0.55 14.42
CA PHE A 77 11.95 0.59 13.67
C PHE A 77 11.67 -0.75 12.98
N PRO A 78 10.45 -1.30 13.07
CA PRO A 78 9.32 -0.87 13.90
C PRO A 78 9.32 -1.52 15.30
N LEU A 79 9.29 -0.71 16.36
CA LEU A 79 9.14 -1.23 17.73
C LEU A 79 7.67 -1.47 18.10
N TYR A 80 6.75 -0.63 17.64
CA TYR A 80 5.36 -0.61 18.12
C TYR A 80 4.35 -0.87 17.01
N PRO A 81 3.25 -1.58 17.30
CA PRO A 81 2.21 -1.87 16.31
C PRO A 81 1.59 -0.66 15.62
N ILE A 82 1.48 0.45 16.35
CA ILE A 82 0.88 1.70 15.88
C ILE A 82 1.74 2.36 14.79
N ASP A 83 3.04 2.03 14.73
CA ASP A 83 3.95 2.55 13.72
C ASP A 83 3.92 1.75 12.41
N TYR A 84 3.23 0.60 12.35
CA TYR A 84 3.04 -0.12 11.11
C TYR A 84 2.17 0.70 10.15
N THR A 85 2.68 0.94 8.94
CA THR A 85 1.83 1.43 7.85
C THR A 85 0.84 0.32 7.52
N VAL A 86 -0.41 0.50 7.93
CA VAL A 86 -1.49 -0.43 7.60
C VAL A 86 -1.55 -0.54 6.07
N CYS A 87 -1.40 -1.77 5.57
CA CYS A 87 -1.59 -2.06 4.15
C CYS A 87 -3.05 -1.82 3.79
N LYS A 88 -3.33 -0.63 3.26
CA LYS A 88 -4.63 -0.27 2.72
C LYS A 88 -4.49 0.51 1.44
N ASN A 89 -5.53 0.48 0.61
CA ASN A 89 -5.65 1.45 -0.45
C ASN A 89 -5.93 2.81 0.19
N ASN A 90 -5.72 3.87 -0.58
CA ASN A 90 -6.05 5.20 -0.13
C ASN A 90 -7.57 5.38 -0.16
N ASP A 91 -8.11 6.02 0.88
CA ASP A 91 -9.54 5.99 1.19
C ASP A 91 -10.37 6.61 0.06
N ARG A 92 -9.82 7.60 -0.66
CA ARG A 92 -10.46 8.24 -1.82
C ARG A 92 -10.61 7.24 -2.98
N GLU A 93 -9.51 6.65 -3.43
CA GLU A 93 -9.50 5.77 -4.60
C GLU A 93 -10.24 4.45 -4.34
N GLU A 94 -10.20 3.96 -3.10
CA GLU A 94 -11.00 2.82 -2.66
C GLU A 94 -12.50 3.13 -2.70
N LYS A 95 -12.91 4.30 -2.19
CA LYS A 95 -14.32 4.74 -2.23
C LYS A 95 -14.89 4.84 -3.64
N PHE A 96 -14.09 5.27 -4.62
CA PHE A 96 -14.51 5.36 -6.01
C PHE A 96 -14.30 4.05 -6.81
N GLY A 97 -13.78 2.99 -6.20
CA GLY A 97 -13.50 1.72 -6.88
C GLY A 97 -12.39 1.82 -7.95
N LEU A 98 -11.59 2.90 -7.94
CA LEU A 98 -10.57 3.16 -8.95
C LEU A 98 -9.46 2.12 -8.92
N CYS A 99 -9.08 1.66 -7.72
CA CYS A 99 -8.04 0.64 -7.58
C CYS A 99 -8.39 -0.67 -8.28
N LYS A 100 -9.67 -1.06 -8.33
CA LYS A 100 -10.13 -2.26 -9.03
C LYS A 100 -10.00 -2.08 -10.54
N ILE A 101 -10.51 -0.95 -11.06
CA ILE A 101 -10.41 -0.60 -12.49
C ILE A 101 -8.94 -0.54 -12.93
N TRP A 102 -8.09 0.15 -12.18
CA TRP A 102 -6.66 0.28 -12.50
C TRP A 102 -5.91 -1.05 -12.46
N LYS A 103 -6.29 -1.96 -11.55
CA LYS A 103 -5.74 -3.32 -11.51
C LYS A 103 -6.12 -4.10 -12.76
N ASP A 104 -7.38 -4.05 -13.17
CA ASP A 104 -7.89 -4.75 -14.37
C ASP A 104 -7.19 -4.24 -15.65
N LEU A 105 -6.91 -2.92 -15.72
CA LEU A 105 -6.13 -2.28 -16.80
C LEU A 105 -4.62 -2.57 -16.74
N GLY A 106 -4.15 -3.31 -15.74
CA GLY A 106 -2.76 -3.71 -15.57
C GLY A 106 -1.83 -2.62 -15.03
N PHE A 107 -2.36 -1.58 -14.37
CA PHE A 107 -1.56 -0.46 -13.87
C PHE A 107 -0.64 -0.85 -12.72
N CYS A 108 -0.92 -1.95 -12.01
CA CYS A 108 -0.02 -2.51 -11.00
C CYS A 108 1.39 -2.77 -11.54
N ARG A 109 1.51 -3.16 -12.82
CA ARG A 109 2.80 -3.36 -13.50
C ARG A 109 3.26 -2.08 -14.22
N LYS A 110 2.38 -1.47 -15.02
CA LYS A 110 2.72 -0.29 -15.87
C LYS A 110 3.08 0.96 -15.04
N ARG A 111 2.36 1.21 -13.94
CA ARG A 111 2.43 2.43 -13.13
C ARG A 111 2.64 2.11 -11.65
N LYS A 112 3.66 1.29 -11.38
CA LYS A 112 3.98 0.76 -10.05
C LYS A 112 4.12 1.84 -8.97
N TYR A 113 4.70 3.00 -9.28
CA TYR A 113 4.87 4.10 -8.32
C TYR A 113 3.53 4.66 -7.82
N ILE A 114 2.61 4.95 -8.74
CA ILE A 114 1.28 5.48 -8.43
C ILE A 114 0.47 4.42 -7.67
N MET A 115 0.49 3.18 -8.15
CA MET A 115 -0.22 2.09 -7.46
C MET A 115 0.36 1.82 -6.06
N LYS A 116 1.67 1.99 -5.86
CA LYS A 116 2.29 1.93 -4.53
C LYS A 116 1.86 3.09 -3.64
N LYS A 117 1.38 4.22 -4.17
CA LYS A 117 0.89 5.32 -3.33
C LYS A 117 -0.59 5.15 -2.98
N PHE A 118 -1.41 4.79 -3.96
CA PHE A 118 -2.87 4.84 -3.84
C PHE A 118 -3.54 3.47 -3.72
N CYS A 119 -2.98 2.43 -4.32
CA CYS A 119 -3.63 1.13 -4.47
C CYS A 119 -2.71 -0.03 -4.02
N GLN A 120 -2.05 0.16 -2.87
CA GLN A 120 -1.05 -0.78 -2.37
C GLN A 120 -1.62 -2.18 -2.13
N LYS A 121 -2.81 -2.23 -1.51
CA LYS A 121 -3.48 -3.48 -1.15
C LYS A 121 -3.97 -4.21 -2.39
N GLU A 122 -4.65 -3.49 -3.28
CA GLU A 122 -5.27 -4.09 -4.47
C GLU A 122 -4.22 -4.67 -5.43
N CYS A 123 -3.11 -3.96 -5.60
CA CYS A 123 -1.98 -4.39 -6.41
C CYS A 123 -1.01 -5.35 -5.70
N GLY A 124 -1.25 -5.73 -4.44
CA GLY A 124 -0.35 -6.59 -3.66
C GLY A 124 1.05 -5.99 -3.45
N LEU A 125 1.15 -4.66 -3.46
CA LEU A 125 2.41 -3.91 -3.30
C LEU A 125 2.76 -3.65 -1.83
N CYS A 126 1.93 -4.12 -0.91
CA CYS A 126 2.22 -4.08 0.51
C CYS A 126 3.37 -5.02 0.85
N LYS A 127 4.42 -4.46 1.44
CA LYS A 127 5.44 -5.27 2.10
C LYS A 127 5.01 -5.47 3.54
N ALA A 128 4.61 -6.68 3.90
CA ALA A 128 4.56 -7.05 5.32
C ALA A 128 5.97 -6.85 5.89
N LEU A 129 6.06 -6.16 7.03
CA LEU A 129 7.33 -6.07 7.73
C LEU A 129 7.65 -7.47 8.27
N ALA A 130 8.83 -7.98 7.92
CA ALA A 130 9.29 -9.24 8.45
C ALA A 130 9.37 -9.10 9.99
N PRO A 131 8.89 -10.10 10.74
CA PRO A 131 9.09 -10.11 12.18
C PRO A 131 10.59 -10.04 12.51
N PRO A 132 10.97 -9.45 13.65
CA PRO A 132 12.37 -9.43 14.05
C PRO A 132 12.87 -10.87 14.27
N ILE A 133 14.13 -11.12 13.91
CA ILE A 133 14.76 -12.45 13.93
C ILE A 133 14.68 -13.11 15.33
N CYS A 134 14.73 -12.30 16.38
CA CYS A 134 14.60 -12.76 17.76
C CYS A 134 13.23 -13.37 18.10
N GLN A 135 12.17 -13.18 17.30
CA GLN A 135 10.88 -13.83 17.58
C GLN A 135 10.91 -15.35 17.34
N SER A 136 11.84 -15.84 16.52
CA SER A 136 11.98 -17.28 16.26
C SER A 136 13.03 -17.95 17.15
N THR A 137 13.67 -17.22 18.07
CA THR A 137 14.65 -17.79 19.00
C THR A 137 13.96 -18.36 20.24
N THR A 138 14.65 -19.26 20.96
CA THR A 138 14.11 -19.96 22.14
C THR A 138 13.61 -19.03 23.24
N TYR A 139 14.30 -17.90 23.46
CA TYR A 139 13.99 -16.96 24.54
C TYR A 139 13.30 -15.68 24.07
N GLY A 140 13.10 -15.53 22.77
CA GLY A 140 12.44 -14.36 22.19
C GLY A 140 13.33 -13.12 22.10
N CYS A 141 12.66 -11.97 22.10
CA CYS A 141 13.26 -10.65 21.92
C CYS A 141 13.37 -9.87 23.24
N CYS A 142 14.47 -9.14 23.39
CA CYS A 142 14.58 -8.03 24.32
C CYS A 142 13.68 -6.86 23.91
N TRP A 143 13.53 -5.86 24.78
CA TRP A 143 12.67 -4.69 24.53
C TRP A 143 13.09 -3.88 23.29
N ASP A 144 14.37 -3.95 22.92
CA ASP A 144 15.02 -3.29 21.77
C ASP A 144 15.10 -4.18 20.51
N ASN A 145 14.42 -5.32 20.50
CA ASN A 145 14.47 -6.35 19.44
C ASN A 145 15.82 -7.06 19.28
N THR A 146 16.72 -7.00 20.27
CA THR A 146 17.87 -7.90 20.32
C THR A 146 17.46 -9.31 20.78
N ILE A 147 18.29 -10.31 20.51
CA ILE A 147 18.03 -11.71 20.91
C ILE A 147 18.29 -11.83 22.42
N ALA A 148 17.33 -12.37 23.17
CA ALA A 148 17.55 -12.69 24.58
C ALA A 148 18.49 -13.90 24.73
N GLU A 149 19.47 -13.79 25.62
CA GLU A 149 20.44 -14.88 25.88
C GLU A 149 19.85 -16.00 26.74
N GLY A 150 18.85 -15.68 27.56
CA GLY A 150 18.19 -16.62 28.45
C GLY A 150 16.74 -16.26 28.80
N PRO A 151 16.09 -17.09 29.62
CA PRO A 151 14.70 -16.88 30.03
C PRO A 151 14.53 -15.57 30.80
N ASN A 152 13.31 -15.03 30.82
CA ASN A 152 12.96 -13.77 31.50
C ASN A 152 13.79 -12.54 31.08
N GLY A 153 14.32 -12.55 29.84
CA GLY A 153 15.14 -11.45 29.34
C GLY A 153 16.55 -11.43 29.90
N GLN A 154 17.08 -12.56 30.35
CA GLN A 154 18.50 -12.66 30.72
C GLN A 154 19.39 -12.28 29.53
N GLY A 155 20.42 -11.47 29.79
CA GLY A 155 21.30 -10.89 28.76
C GLY A 155 20.73 -9.66 28.05
N CYS A 156 19.48 -9.28 28.31
CA CYS A 156 18.91 -8.07 27.72
C CYS A 156 19.47 -6.79 28.36
N PRO A 157 19.60 -5.69 27.58
CA PRO A 157 20.03 -4.41 28.11
C PRO A 157 19.02 -3.81 29.09
N ALA A 158 19.49 -2.95 29.99
CA ALA A 158 18.63 -2.23 30.93
C ALA A 158 17.61 -1.35 30.19
N CYS A 159 16.34 -1.44 30.58
CA CYS A 159 15.26 -0.69 29.97
C CYS A 159 14.91 0.54 30.81
N TYR A 160 14.96 1.73 30.20
CA TYR A 160 14.65 2.99 30.87
C TYR A 160 14.18 4.07 29.89
N ASP A 161 13.55 5.10 30.43
CA ASP A 161 13.16 6.28 29.65
C ASP A 161 14.37 7.21 29.47
N ARG A 162 14.67 7.58 28.23
CA ARG A 162 15.75 8.51 27.90
C ARG A 162 15.44 9.95 28.35
N TYR A 163 14.16 10.33 28.37
CA TYR A 163 13.72 11.68 28.78
C TYR A 163 12.65 11.63 29.88
N PRO A 164 12.99 11.25 31.13
CA PRO A 164 12.01 10.93 32.18
C PRO A 164 10.97 12.04 32.43
N HIS A 165 11.38 13.31 32.40
CA HIS A 165 10.46 14.44 32.58
C HIS A 165 9.46 14.57 31.44
N THR A 166 9.96 14.51 30.19
CA THR A 166 9.12 14.57 28.99
C THR A 166 8.19 13.36 28.91
N CYS A 167 8.67 12.17 29.25
CA CYS A 167 7.89 10.95 29.22
C CYS A 167 6.70 10.99 30.18
N LYS A 168 6.88 11.59 31.38
CA LYS A 168 5.79 11.80 32.34
C LYS A 168 4.76 12.82 31.87
N GLN A 169 5.17 13.85 31.14
CA GLN A 169 4.28 14.91 30.67
C GLN A 169 3.43 14.49 29.46
N PHE A 170 3.92 13.55 28.66
CA PHE A 170 3.32 13.15 27.38
C PHE A 170 3.11 11.64 27.31
N ASP A 171 2.75 11.00 28.42
CA ASP A 171 2.48 9.55 28.48
C ASP A 171 1.29 9.16 27.59
N ASP A 172 0.29 10.04 27.46
CA ASP A 172 -0.87 9.89 26.57
C ASP A 172 -0.48 9.79 25.08
N TYR A 173 0.71 10.24 24.69
CA TYR A 173 1.21 10.13 23.32
C TYR A 173 1.68 8.72 22.95
N CYS A 174 1.84 7.80 23.90
CA CYS A 174 2.21 6.42 23.60
C CYS A 174 1.25 5.76 22.59
N ILE A 175 -0.06 6.04 22.70
CA ILE A 175 -1.11 5.46 21.83
C ILE A 175 -1.35 6.32 20.57
N LYS A 176 -0.97 7.60 20.59
CA LYS A 176 -1.27 8.51 19.48
C LYS A 176 -0.39 8.20 18.26
N PRO A 177 -0.97 8.10 17.06
CA PRO A 177 -0.19 7.98 15.84
C PRO A 177 0.52 9.31 15.52
N GLY A 178 1.45 9.26 14.57
CA GLY A 178 2.15 10.46 14.09
C GLY A 178 3.47 10.74 14.81
N ARG A 179 4.02 11.93 14.55
CA ARG A 179 5.43 12.26 14.86
C ARG A 179 5.72 12.33 16.35
N ASN A 180 4.86 13.01 17.12
CA ASN A 180 5.09 13.20 18.56
C ASN A 180 4.89 11.89 19.31
N GLY A 181 3.86 11.11 18.96
CA GLY A 181 3.66 9.78 19.52
C GLY A 181 4.83 8.85 19.24
N ARG A 182 5.39 8.90 18.01
CA ARG A 182 6.60 8.18 17.68
C ARG A 182 7.80 8.63 18.53
N PHE A 183 8.03 9.93 18.67
CA PHE A 183 9.12 10.41 19.52
C PHE A 183 9.02 9.84 20.94
N ILE A 184 7.84 9.92 21.56
CA ILE A 184 7.60 9.39 22.91
C ILE A 184 7.84 7.88 22.94
N ARG A 185 7.26 7.10 22.03
CA ARG A 185 7.46 5.64 21.97
C ARG A 185 8.93 5.19 21.86
N TYR A 186 9.76 5.92 21.12
CA TYR A 186 11.17 5.55 20.87
C TYR A 186 12.16 6.15 21.89
N HIS A 187 11.67 6.90 22.86
CA HIS A 187 12.50 7.46 23.93
C HIS A 187 11.95 7.21 25.33
N CYS A 188 10.70 6.78 25.45
CA CYS A 188 9.98 6.55 26.69
C CYS A 188 9.54 5.08 26.79
N PHE A 189 10.50 4.16 26.74
CA PHE A 189 10.23 2.72 26.71
C PHE A 189 9.54 2.22 27.98
N ASN A 190 9.90 2.75 29.14
CA ASN A 190 9.30 2.35 30.42
C ASN A 190 7.92 2.97 30.57
N SER A 191 7.79 4.29 30.34
CA SER A 191 6.50 4.99 30.43
C SER A 191 5.46 4.45 29.43
N CYS A 192 5.89 4.08 28.22
CA CYS A 192 5.00 3.44 27.24
C CYS A 192 4.80 1.93 27.44
N GLY A 193 5.29 1.36 28.55
CA GLY A 193 5.07 -0.05 28.90
C GLY A 193 5.82 -1.07 28.03
N ARG A 194 6.81 -0.63 27.24
CA ARG A 194 7.62 -1.52 26.40
C ARG A 194 8.55 -2.40 27.24
N CYS A 195 9.11 -1.87 28.33
CA CYS A 195 9.96 -2.63 29.25
C CYS A 195 9.21 -3.83 29.86
N ALA A 196 7.90 -3.69 30.11
CA ALA A 196 7.08 -4.75 30.71
C ALA A 196 6.89 -5.97 29.78
N MET A 197 7.15 -5.85 28.48
CA MET A 197 7.09 -7.01 27.56
C MET A 197 8.10 -8.11 27.93
N GLN A 198 9.18 -7.79 28.66
CA GLN A 198 10.19 -8.76 29.08
C GLN A 198 9.69 -9.69 30.20
N ALA A 199 8.73 -9.24 31.01
CA ALA A 199 8.17 -10.03 32.11
C ALA A 199 6.94 -10.87 31.71
N GLY A 200 6.31 -10.56 30.57
CA GLY A 200 4.97 -11.05 30.22
C GLY A 200 4.89 -12.11 29.12
N TYR A 201 5.96 -12.38 28.35
CA TYR A 201 5.92 -13.43 27.32
C TYR A 201 5.88 -14.86 27.88
N ALA A 202 6.12 -15.03 29.19
CA ALA A 202 5.88 -16.30 29.87
C ALA A 202 4.37 -16.64 30.05
N ALA A 203 3.44 -15.70 29.83
CA ALA A 203 2.05 -15.88 30.25
C ALA A 203 1.01 -16.06 29.11
N LYS A 204 1.37 -15.96 27.82
CA LYS A 204 0.37 -15.91 26.73
C LYS A 204 0.34 -17.07 25.74
N ASN A 205 1.19 -18.10 25.88
CA ASN A 205 1.07 -19.34 25.10
C ASN A 205 0.48 -20.52 25.90
N HIS A 206 -0.20 -20.25 27.02
CA HIS A 206 -0.89 -21.25 27.85
C HIS A 206 -2.38 -20.92 28.09
N ARG A 207 -3.10 -20.46 27.07
CA ARG A 207 -4.56 -20.61 27.04
C ARG A 207 -5.02 -21.00 25.63
N ALA A 208 -5.37 -22.28 25.57
CA ALA A 208 -6.28 -23.02 24.69
C ALA A 208 -6.96 -22.23 23.56
#